data_AF-A0A812VH33-F1
#
_entry.id   AF-A0A812VH33-F1
#
_cell.length_a   1.000
_cell.length_b   1.000
_cell.length_c   1.000
_cell.angle_alpha   90.00
_cell.angle_beta   90.00
_cell.angle_gamma   90.00
#
_symmetry.space_group_name_H-M   'P 1'
#
loop_
_entity.id
_entity.type
_entity.pdbx_description
1 polymer ?
#
loop_
_entity_poly.entity_id
_entity_poly.type
_entity_poly.pdbx_seq_one_letter_code
_entity_poly.pdbx_strand_id
1 'polypeptide(L)'
;MQDSQYQQLPQVKAIAAAIPKSVEELSLGFSGMKMGPSGAAMLAAAFPPQVRKLTLDLLGNRIGDEGVESISKALPKSVEHLHIVLTENDLSKRGFFMIDRQIGDPLHQRHLPKLLPQNFAKGGEPEFSEFREAPDGTQVTQIEWHRAM
;
A
#
# COMPACT_ATOMS: atom_id res chain seq x y z
N MET A 1 -6.54 28.05 17.89
CA MET A 1 -6.02 26.71 17.57
C MET A 1 -6.98 26.12 16.55
N GLN A 2 -6.78 26.45 15.27
CA GLN A 2 -7.73 26.08 14.22
C GLN A 2 -7.28 24.75 13.61
N ASP A 3 -8.23 23.83 13.60
CA ASP A 3 -8.18 22.52 12.98
C ASP A 3 -7.57 22.61 11.59
N SER A 4 -6.51 21.82 11.39
CA SER A 4 -5.95 21.47 10.08
C SER A 4 -6.92 20.58 9.32
N GLN A 5 -8.14 21.07 9.08
CA GLN A 5 -9.14 20.41 8.26
C GLN A 5 -8.49 20.10 6.92
N TYR A 6 -8.30 18.81 6.70
CA TYR A 6 -8.15 18.16 5.40
C TYR A 6 -7.53 19.06 4.35
N GLN A 7 -6.20 19.01 4.24
CA GLN A 7 -5.51 19.50 3.07
C GLN A 7 -6.07 18.73 1.86
N GLN A 8 -7.20 19.20 1.32
CA GLN A 8 -7.90 18.57 0.23
C GLN A 8 -6.96 18.69 -0.95
N LEU A 9 -6.39 17.57 -1.36
CA LEU A 9 -5.57 17.51 -2.55
C LEU A 9 -6.53 17.53 -3.73
N PRO A 10 -6.79 18.69 -4.34
CA PRO A 10 -7.91 18.83 -5.27
C PRO A 10 -7.69 17.97 -6.51
N GLN A 11 -6.42 17.73 -6.84
CA GLN A 11 -5.98 16.86 -7.92
C GLN A 11 -6.31 15.38 -7.63
N VAL A 12 -5.92 14.85 -6.46
CA VAL A 12 -6.26 13.47 -6.06
C VAL A 12 -7.77 13.30 -5.99
N LYS A 13 -8.47 14.28 -5.42
CA LYS A 13 -9.94 14.30 -5.36
C LYS A 13 -10.58 14.26 -6.74
N ALA A 14 -10.10 15.09 -7.67
CA ALA A 14 -10.63 15.16 -9.02
C ALA A 14 -10.40 13.83 -9.75
N ILE A 15 -9.20 13.24 -9.63
CA ILE A 15 -8.90 11.94 -10.22
C ILE A 15 -9.79 10.85 -9.61
N ALA A 16 -9.87 10.78 -8.28
CA ALA A 16 -10.71 9.84 -7.55
C ALA A 16 -12.20 9.92 -7.96
N ALA A 17 -12.72 11.14 -8.15
CA ALA A 17 -14.09 11.37 -8.61
C ALA A 17 -14.30 10.99 -10.09
N ALA A 18 -13.25 11.03 -10.91
CA ALA A 18 -13.32 10.73 -12.34
C ALA A 18 -13.16 9.23 -12.66
N ILE A 19 -12.79 8.38 -11.69
CA ILE A 19 -12.65 6.93 -11.91
C ILE A 19 -14.02 6.31 -12.24
N PRO A 20 -14.21 5.74 -13.44
CA PRO A 20 -15.48 5.11 -13.80
C PRO A 20 -15.69 3.84 -12.97
N LYS A 21 -16.93 3.60 -12.51
CA LYS A 21 -17.24 2.45 -11.64
C LYS A 21 -17.28 1.10 -12.36
N SER A 22 -17.27 1.10 -13.69
CA SER A 22 -17.38 -0.10 -14.53
C SER A 22 -16.05 -0.64 -15.05
N VAL A 23 -14.91 -0.04 -14.70
CA VAL A 23 -13.61 -0.51 -15.21
C VAL A 23 -13.16 -1.78 -14.50
N GLU A 24 -12.64 -2.73 -15.27
CA GLU A 24 -12.05 -3.97 -14.74
C GLU A 24 -10.53 -3.86 -14.56
N GLU A 25 -9.87 -2.89 -15.19
CA GLU A 25 -8.45 -2.58 -15.02
C GLU A 25 -8.28 -1.10 -14.66
N LEU A 26 -7.49 -0.84 -13.63
CA LEU A 26 -7.21 0.50 -13.13
C LEU A 26 -5.72 0.62 -12.83
N SER A 27 -5.06 1.59 -13.45
CA SER A 27 -3.66 1.93 -13.21
C SER A 27 -3.57 3.41 -12.85
N LEU A 28 -3.02 3.71 -11.68
CA LEU A 28 -2.92 5.07 -11.16
C LEU A 28 -1.51 5.35 -10.65
N GLY A 29 -0.92 6.45 -11.12
CA GLY A 29 0.37 6.95 -10.65
C GLY A 29 0.21 8.25 -9.88
N PHE A 30 0.52 8.20 -8.58
CA PHE A 30 0.46 9.34 -7.67
C PHE A 30 1.81 9.65 -7.01
N SER A 31 2.92 9.14 -7.56
CA SER A 31 4.25 9.31 -6.97
C SER A 31 4.55 10.79 -6.60
N GLY A 32 5.03 11.01 -5.38
CA GLY A 32 5.48 12.31 -4.88
C GLY A 32 4.38 13.38 -4.67
N MET A 33 3.10 13.01 -4.70
CA MET A 33 1.98 13.96 -4.59
C MET A 33 1.64 14.41 -3.16
N LYS A 34 2.42 13.98 -2.16
CA LYS A 34 2.22 14.32 -0.74
C LYS A 34 0.79 14.03 -0.26
N MET A 35 0.28 12.86 -0.62
CA MET A 35 -1.11 12.49 -0.38
C MET A 35 -1.52 12.54 1.10
N GLY A 36 -0.60 12.14 1.97
CA GLY A 36 -0.91 11.87 3.37
C GLY A 36 -1.97 10.76 3.55
N PRO A 37 -2.31 10.43 4.81
CA PRO A 37 -3.32 9.41 5.10
C PRO A 37 -4.70 9.74 4.51
N SER A 38 -5.07 11.03 4.51
CA SER A 38 -6.38 11.48 4.00
C SER A 38 -6.52 11.30 2.48
N GLY A 39 -5.47 11.61 1.70
CA GLY A 39 -5.47 11.38 0.25
C GLY A 39 -5.56 9.89 -0.09
N ALA A 40 -4.87 9.03 0.67
CA ALA A 40 -4.98 7.57 0.53
C ALA A 40 -6.41 7.07 0.81
N ALA A 41 -7.06 7.58 1.85
CA ALA A 41 -8.45 7.23 2.16
C ALA A 41 -9.43 7.68 1.05
N MET A 42 -9.21 8.85 0.45
CA MET A 42 -10.01 9.34 -0.68
C MET A 42 -9.84 8.45 -1.92
N LEU A 43 -8.60 8.06 -2.23
CA LEU A 43 -8.32 7.11 -3.31
C LEU A 43 -8.98 5.75 -3.05
N ALA A 44 -8.87 5.25 -1.82
CA ALA A 44 -9.46 3.98 -1.40
C ALA A 44 -10.99 3.95 -1.61
N ALA A 45 -11.68 5.05 -1.29
CA ALA A 45 -13.13 5.18 -1.51
C ALA A 45 -13.52 5.20 -2.99
N ALA A 46 -12.57 5.44 -3.90
CA ALA A 46 -12.84 5.53 -5.33
C ALA A 46 -12.71 4.21 -6.08
N PHE A 47 -12.14 3.16 -5.47
CA PHE A 47 -11.92 1.87 -6.14
C PHE A 47 -13.21 1.31 -6.79
N PRO A 48 -13.17 0.96 -8.09
CA PRO A 48 -14.32 0.38 -8.78
C PRO A 48 -14.64 -1.00 -8.18
N PRO A 49 -15.91 -1.31 -7.87
CA PRO A 49 -16.28 -2.57 -7.21
C PRO A 49 -15.95 -3.82 -8.03
N GLN A 50 -15.82 -3.68 -9.36
CA GLN A 50 -15.56 -4.79 -10.29
C GLN A 50 -14.11 -4.84 -10.79
N VAL A 51 -13.20 -4.01 -10.25
CA VAL A 51 -11.81 -4.00 -10.69
C VAL A 51 -11.16 -5.35 -10.41
N ARG A 52 -10.53 -5.93 -11.42
CA ARG A 52 -9.82 -7.22 -11.37
C ARG A 52 -8.31 -7.02 -11.39
N LYS A 53 -7.82 -6.01 -12.10
CA LYS A 53 -6.40 -5.64 -12.13
C LYS A 53 -6.21 -4.22 -11.63
N LEU A 54 -5.44 -4.09 -10.55
CA LEU A 54 -5.18 -2.81 -9.90
C LEU A 54 -3.67 -2.57 -9.80
N THR A 55 -3.21 -1.48 -10.41
CA THR A 55 -1.83 -1.00 -10.29
C THR A 55 -1.84 0.38 -9.64
N LEU A 56 -1.11 0.53 -8.54
CA LEU A 56 -1.03 1.78 -7.78
C LEU A 56 0.44 2.13 -7.53
N ASP A 57 0.91 3.23 -8.12
CA ASP A 57 2.19 3.82 -7.73
C ASP A 57 1.93 4.95 -6.72
N LEU A 58 2.28 4.69 -5.46
CA LEU A 58 2.11 5.62 -4.34
C LEU A 58 3.45 6.07 -3.76
N LEU A 59 4.56 5.89 -4.47
CA LEU A 59 5.90 6.25 -3.98
C LEU A 59 5.94 7.68 -3.40
N GLY A 60 6.61 7.88 -2.25
CA GLY A 60 6.92 9.23 -1.76
C GLY A 60 5.71 10.08 -1.32
N ASN A 61 4.62 9.48 -0.82
CA ASN A 61 3.38 10.20 -0.51
C ASN A 61 3.10 10.43 0.97
N ARG A 62 3.95 9.93 1.88
CA ARG A 62 3.79 10.05 3.34
C ARG A 62 2.41 9.58 3.84
N ILE A 63 1.87 8.52 3.24
CA ILE A 63 0.52 8.05 3.59
C ILE A 63 0.44 7.35 4.94
N GLY A 64 1.58 6.89 5.48
CA GLY A 64 1.67 6.21 6.77
C GLY A 64 0.88 4.89 6.84
N ASP A 65 0.96 4.24 8.00
CA ASP A 65 0.23 3.00 8.25
C ASP A 65 -1.29 3.18 8.11
N GLU A 66 -1.83 4.35 8.50
CA GLU A 66 -3.26 4.67 8.41
C GLU A 66 -3.76 4.77 6.95
N GLY A 67 -2.94 5.33 6.06
CA GLY A 67 -3.26 5.42 4.63
C GLY A 67 -3.26 4.05 3.97
N VAL A 68 -2.23 3.23 4.27
CA VAL A 68 -2.17 1.83 3.78
C VAL A 68 -3.28 0.98 4.36
N GLU A 69 -3.64 1.19 5.63
CA GLU A 69 -4.81 0.56 6.24
C GLU A 69 -6.04 0.89 5.40
N SER A 70 -6.31 2.17 5.15
CA SER A 70 -7.46 2.61 4.36
C SER A 70 -7.52 1.95 2.97
N ILE A 71 -6.38 1.87 2.27
CA ILE A 71 -6.27 1.19 0.98
C ILE A 71 -6.57 -0.31 1.12
N SER A 72 -5.87 -1.00 2.02
CA SER A 72 -6.06 -2.44 2.28
C SER A 72 -7.50 -2.78 2.64
N LYS A 73 -8.16 -1.85 3.34
CA LYS A 73 -9.54 -2.00 3.78
C LYS A 73 -10.55 -1.92 2.64
N ALA A 74 -10.24 -1.14 1.60
CA ALA A 74 -11.16 -0.84 0.51
C ALA A 74 -10.94 -1.68 -0.75
N LEU A 75 -9.86 -2.48 -0.81
CA LEU A 75 -9.59 -3.36 -1.95
C LEU A 75 -10.80 -4.27 -2.24
N PRO A 76 -11.37 -4.22 -3.46
CA PRO A 76 -12.50 -5.05 -3.83
C PRO A 76 -12.13 -6.53 -3.86
N LYS A 77 -13.05 -7.41 -3.42
CA LYS A 77 -12.86 -8.87 -3.46
C LYS A 77 -12.73 -9.44 -4.89
N SER A 78 -13.03 -8.63 -5.91
CA SER A 78 -12.86 -8.96 -7.33
C SER A 78 -11.40 -8.91 -7.81
N VAL A 79 -10.50 -8.27 -7.05
CA VAL A 79 -9.10 -8.11 -7.43
C VAL A 79 -8.41 -9.47 -7.55
N GLU A 80 -7.83 -9.69 -8.73
CA GLU A 80 -7.09 -10.88 -9.14
C GLU A 80 -5.61 -10.59 -9.35
N HIS A 81 -5.28 -9.34 -9.67
CA HIS A 81 -3.92 -8.84 -9.84
C HIS A 81 -3.76 -7.52 -9.11
N LEU A 82 -2.76 -7.43 -8.24
CA LEU A 82 -2.46 -6.24 -7.47
C LEU A 82 -0.97 -5.94 -7.54
N HIS A 83 -0.64 -4.78 -8.12
CA HIS A 83 0.69 -4.21 -8.04
C HIS A 83 0.61 -2.89 -7.28
N ILE A 84 1.36 -2.75 -6.19
CA ILE A 84 1.36 -1.54 -5.37
C ILE A 84 2.77 -1.14 -4.98
N VAL A 85 3.17 0.11 -5.26
CA VAL A 85 4.46 0.66 -4.84
C VAL A 85 4.25 1.55 -3.62
N LEU A 86 4.90 1.20 -2.51
CA LEU A 86 4.72 1.85 -1.21
C LEU A 86 6.01 2.46 -0.64
N THR A 87 7.12 2.43 -1.37
CA THR A 87 8.39 3.02 -0.95
C THR A 87 8.24 4.49 -0.58
N GLU A 88 9.01 4.98 0.41
CA GLU A 88 8.98 6.38 0.89
C GLU A 88 7.62 6.88 1.39
N ASN A 89 6.87 6.04 2.10
CA ASN A 89 5.55 6.39 2.65
C ASN A 89 5.45 6.45 4.18
N ASP A 90 6.58 6.48 4.89
CA ASP A 90 6.62 6.46 6.36
C ASP A 90 5.88 5.25 6.96
N LEU A 91 6.02 4.07 6.34
CA LEU A 91 5.38 2.84 6.80
C LEU A 91 6.23 2.13 7.86
N SER A 92 5.56 1.61 8.87
CA SER A 92 6.17 0.64 9.79
C SER A 92 6.00 -0.80 9.27
N LYS A 93 6.58 -1.77 9.99
CA LYS A 93 6.28 -3.21 9.80
C LYS A 93 4.79 -3.49 9.71
N ARG A 94 4.00 -2.83 10.56
CA ARG A 94 2.54 -3.00 10.62
C ARG A 94 1.92 -2.59 9.29
N GLY A 95 2.28 -1.42 8.75
CA GLY A 95 1.78 -0.94 7.46
C GLY A 95 2.04 -1.92 6.32
N PHE A 96 3.28 -2.41 6.19
CA PHE A 96 3.62 -3.41 5.18
C PHE A 96 2.83 -4.72 5.34
N PHE A 97 2.68 -5.17 6.58
CA PHE A 97 1.97 -6.42 6.88
C PHE A 97 0.48 -6.34 6.53
N MET A 98 -0.17 -5.17 6.60
CA MET A 98 -1.60 -5.05 6.26
C MET A 98 -1.93 -5.41 4.82
N ILE A 99 -1.02 -5.07 3.89
CA ILE A 99 -1.17 -5.40 2.47
C ILE A 99 -0.85 -6.90 2.23
N ASP A 100 0.10 -7.47 2.95
CA ASP A 100 0.42 -8.91 2.81
C ASP A 100 -0.73 -9.79 3.31
N ARG A 101 -1.49 -9.34 4.32
CA ARG A 101 -2.68 -10.08 4.80
C ARG A 101 -3.87 -10.07 3.85
N GLN A 102 -3.74 -9.43 2.68
CA GLN A 102 -4.73 -9.55 1.63
C GLN A 102 -4.64 -10.92 0.93
N ILE A 103 -3.53 -11.63 1.09
CA ILE A 103 -3.19 -12.82 0.32
C ILE A 103 -2.75 -13.97 1.23
N GLY A 104 -3.03 -15.21 0.83
CA GLY A 104 -2.54 -16.40 1.54
C GLY A 104 -3.12 -16.68 2.94
N ASP A 105 -4.06 -15.86 3.44
CA ASP A 105 -4.71 -16.04 4.75
C ASP A 105 -6.25 -16.00 4.59
N PRO A 106 -6.91 -17.10 4.19
CA PRO A 106 -8.37 -17.12 3.96
C PRO A 106 -9.21 -16.90 5.22
N LEU A 107 -8.62 -16.99 6.41
CA LEU A 107 -9.29 -16.71 7.68
C LEU A 107 -9.23 -15.22 8.04
N HIS A 108 -8.39 -14.44 7.36
CA HIS A 108 -8.34 -13.00 7.56
C HIS A 108 -9.54 -12.31 6.94
N GLN A 109 -10.20 -11.42 7.70
CA GLN A 109 -11.40 -10.69 7.24
C GLN A 109 -11.18 -9.90 5.94
N ARG A 110 -9.95 -9.43 5.71
CA ARG A 110 -9.60 -8.64 4.51
C ARG A 110 -9.15 -9.50 3.33
N HIS A 111 -8.94 -10.80 3.50
CA HIS A 111 -8.46 -11.70 2.44
C HIS A 111 -9.16 -11.50 1.08
N LEU A 112 -8.38 -11.33 0.03
CA LEU A 112 -8.83 -11.22 -1.35
C LEU A 112 -8.84 -12.61 -1.97
N PRO A 113 -10.00 -13.28 -2.09
CA PRO A 113 -10.08 -14.70 -2.44
C PRO A 113 -9.61 -15.01 -3.86
N LYS A 114 -9.54 -14.00 -4.73
CA LYS A 114 -9.13 -14.15 -6.12
C LYS A 114 -7.68 -13.72 -6.38
N LEU A 115 -7.02 -13.09 -5.41
CA LEU A 115 -5.64 -12.63 -5.55
C LEU A 115 -4.69 -13.77 -5.18
N LEU A 116 -4.04 -14.33 -6.19
CA LEU A 116 -3.06 -15.40 -6.02
C LEU A 116 -1.64 -14.85 -5.81
N PRO A 117 -0.76 -15.54 -5.07
CA PRO A 117 0.62 -15.08 -4.78
C PRO A 117 1.40 -14.60 -5.99
N GLN A 118 1.29 -15.32 -7.11
CA GLN A 118 1.95 -14.99 -8.37
C GLN A 118 1.44 -13.69 -9.05
N ASN A 119 0.26 -13.20 -8.66
CA ASN A 119 -0.38 -12.02 -9.23
C ASN A 119 -0.33 -10.81 -8.28
N PHE A 120 0.40 -10.95 -7.17
CA PHE A 120 0.58 -9.91 -6.17
C PHE A 120 2.03 -9.45 -6.17
N ALA A 121 2.23 -8.13 -6.31
CA ALA A 121 3.52 -7.49 -6.20
C ALA A 121 3.40 -6.24 -5.33
N LYS A 122 4.31 -6.10 -4.37
CA LYS A 122 4.41 -4.93 -3.49
C LYS A 122 5.83 -4.38 -3.55
N GLY A 123 5.99 -3.17 -4.08
CA GLY A 123 7.24 -2.43 -4.05
C GLY A 123 7.46 -1.78 -2.69
N GLY A 124 8.70 -1.82 -2.20
CA GLY A 124 9.09 -1.26 -0.90
C GLY A 124 9.41 -2.30 0.16
N GLU A 125 9.92 -3.48 -0.23
CA GLU A 125 10.47 -4.40 0.77
C GLU A 125 11.47 -3.66 1.67
N PRO A 126 11.44 -3.90 2.99
CA PRO A 126 12.49 -3.37 3.85
C PRO A 126 13.85 -3.82 3.30
N GLU A 127 14.81 -2.91 3.19
CA GLU A 127 16.17 -3.27 2.79
C GLU A 127 16.66 -4.43 3.68
N PHE A 128 17.05 -5.53 3.05
CA PHE A 128 17.47 -6.74 3.74
C PHE A 128 18.76 -6.54 4.54
N SER A 129 18.76 -7.20 5.70
CA SER A 129 19.80 -7.31 6.73
C SER A 129 21.23 -7.53 6.23
N GLU A 130 22.19 -6.82 6.83
CA GLU A 130 23.58 -7.30 6.87
C GLU A 130 23.66 -8.61 7.66
N PHE A 131 24.26 -9.64 7.06
CA PHE A 131 24.69 -10.83 7.81
C PHE A 131 25.90 -10.43 8.65
N ARG A 132 25.81 -10.58 9.98
CA ARG A 132 26.98 -10.43 10.85
C ARG A 132 27.31 -11.77 11.50
N GLU A 133 28.56 -12.17 11.33
CA GLU A 133 29.15 -13.30 12.05
C GLU A 133 29.52 -12.80 13.44
N ALA A 134 28.96 -13.42 14.48
CA ALA A 134 29.35 -13.16 15.85
C ALA A 134 30.80 -13.63 16.07
N PRO A 135 31.51 -13.11 17.09
CA PRO A 135 32.91 -13.45 17.35
C PRO A 135 33.19 -14.96 17.57
N ASP A 136 32.15 -15.74 17.85
CA ASP A 136 32.20 -17.20 18.02
C ASP A 136 31.93 -17.99 16.73
N GLY A 137 31.84 -17.31 15.58
CA GLY A 137 31.55 -17.92 14.29
C GLY A 137 30.06 -18.19 14.05
N THR A 138 29.18 -17.82 14.98
CA THR A 138 27.73 -17.97 14.79
C THR A 138 27.24 -16.93 13.82
N GLN A 139 26.59 -17.36 12.74
CA GLN A 139 25.84 -16.42 11.90
C GLN A 139 24.61 -15.92 12.67
N VAL A 140 24.58 -14.63 13.00
CA VAL A 140 23.42 -14.01 13.64
C VAL A 140 22.70 -13.17 12.59
N THR A 141 21.46 -13.55 12.29
CA THR A 141 20.58 -12.72 11.46
C THR A 141 20.03 -11.59 12.32
N GLN A 142 20.63 -10.41 12.24
CA GLN A 142 20.12 -9.20 12.86
C GLN A 142 19.34 -8.39 11.81
N ILE A 143 18.02 -8.35 11.94
CA ILE A 143 17.15 -7.59 11.04
C ILE A 143 17.07 -6.15 11.54
N GLU A 144 18.00 -5.30 11.07
CA GLU A 144 17.94 -3.85 11.31
C GLU A 144 17.11 -3.15 10.24
N TRP A 145 16.39 -2.10 10.65
CA TRP A 145 15.49 -1.33 9.79
C TRP A 145 16.17 -0.02 9.44
N HIS A 146 16.66 0.12 8.21
CA HIS A 146 17.17 1.40 7.73
C HIS A 146 16.05 2.17 7.01
N ARG A 147 15.94 3.46 7.32
CA ARG A 147 15.15 4.40 6.54
C ARG A 147 15.88 4.57 5.22
N ALA A 148 15.24 4.25 4.09
CA ALA A 148 15.75 4.66 2.78
C ALA A 148 15.98 6.18 2.80
N MET A 149 17.22 6.59 2.48
CA MET A 149 17.65 8.00 2.42
C MET A 149 17.08 8.71 1.19
#